data_AF-A0A7M3W606-F1
#
_entry.id   AF-A0A7M3W606-F1
#
_cell.length_a   1.000
_cell.length_b   1.000
_cell.length_c   1.000
_cell.angle_alpha   90.00
_cell.angle_beta   90.00
_cell.angle_gamma   90.00
#
_symmetry.space_group_name_H-M   'P 1'
#
loop_
_entity.id
_entity.type
_entity.pdbx_description
1 polymer ?
#
loop_
_entity_poly.entity_id
_entity_poly.type
_entity_poly.pdbx_seq_one_letter_code
_entity_poly.pdbx_strand_id
1 'polypeptide(L)'
;GGALADPSNQCGLLPSETTTTAFDMDACLAGEQEAIDDWQAYADGHYHHAQTMTFSVFIVYQLFNVMNCRSNEESVFELGLFSNRAINYALLISTGLLLFFVQLSQVSIPVIGIEIGSLLSTNTLTQNDWAVVVLIASSVFIIEEFRKFIVKSGFFAIRQP
;
A
#
# COMPACT_ATOMS: atom_id res chain seq x y z
N GLY A 1 2.19 2.64 19.91
CA GLY A 1 2.55 2.80 18.50
C GLY A 1 3.84 3.55 18.48
N GLY A 2 4.91 2.92 18.04
CA GLY A 2 6.27 3.45 18.15
C GLY A 2 7.03 3.07 16.89
N ALA A 3 7.64 4.07 16.26
CA ALA A 3 8.79 3.96 15.35
C ALA A 3 9.18 5.32 14.74
N LEU A 4 8.30 6.34 14.73
CA LEU A 4 8.63 7.66 14.17
C LEU A 4 8.85 8.76 15.22
N ALA A 5 8.40 8.55 16.46
CA ALA A 5 8.83 9.34 17.62
C ALA A 5 10.06 8.67 18.25
N ASP A 6 11.15 8.55 17.51
CA ASP A 6 12.44 8.39 18.15
C ASP A 6 12.78 9.75 18.79
N PRO A 7 12.94 9.83 20.13
CA PRO A 7 13.18 11.09 20.82
C PRO A 7 14.52 11.73 20.43
N SER A 8 15.40 11.01 19.72
CA SER A 8 16.67 11.56 19.21
C SER A 8 16.53 12.39 17.92
N ASN A 9 15.37 12.36 17.26
CA ASN A 9 15.08 13.08 16.01
C ASN A 9 13.72 13.82 16.04
N GLN A 10 13.32 14.28 17.24
CA GLN A 10 12.24 15.27 17.37
C GLN A 10 12.52 16.48 16.47
N CYS A 11 11.47 17.04 15.87
CA CYS A 11 11.53 18.14 14.91
C CYS A 11 12.19 17.81 13.56
N GLY A 12 12.50 16.53 13.28
CA GLY A 12 13.03 16.08 12.01
C GLY A 12 11.97 15.95 10.91
N LEU A 13 12.40 16.15 9.66
CA LEU A 13 11.59 15.92 8.45
C LEU A 13 11.65 14.45 8.01
N LEU A 14 10.65 14.01 7.24
CA LEU A 14 10.76 12.73 6.54
C LEU A 14 11.96 12.75 5.58
N PRO A 15 12.64 11.61 5.35
CA PRO A 15 13.78 11.53 4.43
C PRO A 15 13.46 11.96 2.98
N SER A 16 12.18 11.93 2.61
CA SER A 16 11.70 12.33 1.28
C SER A 16 11.44 13.85 1.16
N GLU A 17 11.46 14.58 2.28
CA GLU A 17 11.16 16.01 2.32
C GLU A 17 12.38 16.80 2.79
N THR A 18 12.67 17.90 2.09
CA THR A 18 13.82 18.77 2.44
C THR A 18 13.37 20.05 3.16
N THR A 19 12.10 20.40 3.04
CA THR A 19 11.47 21.57 3.66
C THR A 19 10.01 21.29 3.94
N THR A 20 9.47 21.77 5.06
CA THR A 20 8.05 21.71 5.39
C THR A 20 7.52 23.09 5.71
N THR A 21 6.24 23.32 5.41
CA THR A 21 5.49 24.48 5.90
C THR A 21 4.47 24.08 6.97
N ALA A 22 4.48 22.82 7.40
CA ALA A 22 3.48 22.27 8.32
C ALA A 22 3.74 22.64 9.79
N PHE A 23 5.00 22.89 10.16
CA PHE A 23 5.41 23.32 11.49
C PHE A 23 6.68 24.18 11.39
N ASP A 24 6.93 25.02 12.39
CA ASP A 24 8.18 25.79 12.49
C ASP A 24 9.28 24.89 13.09
N MET A 25 10.24 24.51 12.24
CA MET A 25 11.34 23.62 12.62
C MET A 25 12.29 24.29 13.62
N ASP A 26 12.57 25.57 13.47
CA ASP A 26 13.52 26.28 14.33
C ASP A 26 12.91 26.50 15.73
N ALA A 27 11.62 26.84 15.79
CA ALA A 27 10.87 26.94 17.04
C ALA A 27 10.74 25.58 17.76
N CYS A 28 10.52 24.49 16.99
CA CYS A 28 10.47 23.14 17.54
C CYS A 28 11.83 22.75 18.15
N LEU A 29 12.94 23.01 17.46
CA LEU A 29 14.30 22.77 17.97
C LEU A 29 14.66 23.65 19.17
N ALA A 30 14.07 24.85 19.26
CA ALA A 30 14.19 25.73 20.42
C ALA A 30 13.39 25.25 21.65
N GLY A 31 12.55 24.21 21.50
CA GLY A 31 11.76 23.63 22.59
C GLY A 31 10.43 24.35 22.83
N GLU A 32 9.93 25.12 21.87
CA GLU A 32 8.63 25.76 21.97
C GLU A 32 7.50 24.72 21.89
N GLN A 33 6.63 24.67 22.91
CA GLN A 33 5.62 23.62 23.05
C GLN A 33 4.64 23.59 21.86
N GLU A 34 4.23 24.76 21.36
CA GLU A 34 3.30 24.87 20.23
C GLU A 34 3.90 24.24 18.96
N ALA A 35 5.17 24.51 18.67
CA ALA A 35 5.86 23.95 17.51
C ALA A 35 6.12 22.43 17.66
N ILE A 36 6.32 21.94 18.89
CA ILE A 36 6.41 20.50 19.18
C ILE A 36 5.07 19.81 18.93
N ASP A 37 3.96 20.42 19.34
CA ASP A 37 2.61 19.87 19.14
C ASP A 37 2.27 19.84 17.63
N ASP A 38 2.66 20.88 16.87
CA ASP A 38 2.52 20.91 15.42
C ASP A 38 3.37 19.85 14.71
N TRP A 39 4.61 19.63 15.18
CA TRP A 39 5.45 18.54 14.67
C TRP A 39 4.83 17.16 14.94
N GLN A 40 4.22 16.97 16.12
CA GLN A 40 3.50 15.73 16.43
C GLN A 40 2.33 15.52 15.49
N ALA A 41 1.53 16.55 15.21
CA ALA A 41 0.43 16.47 14.25
C ALA A 41 0.93 16.14 12.83
N TYR A 42 2.05 16.73 12.40
CA TYR A 42 2.72 16.38 11.14
C TYR A 42 3.16 14.92 11.12
N ALA A 43 3.84 14.45 12.16
CA ALA A 43 4.37 13.09 12.25
C ALA A 43 3.25 12.03 12.27
N ASP A 44 2.19 12.27 13.04
CA ASP A 44 1.03 11.38 13.13
C ASP A 44 0.28 11.30 11.80
N GLY A 45 0.09 12.43 11.11
CA GLY A 45 -0.53 12.45 9.78
C GLY A 45 0.22 11.59 8.76
N HIS A 46 1.56 11.67 8.75
CA HIS A 46 2.40 10.84 7.90
C HIS A 46 2.40 9.36 8.29
N TYR A 47 2.37 9.06 9.58
CA TYR A 47 2.28 7.69 10.08
C TYR A 47 1.00 6.99 9.59
N HIS A 48 -0.16 7.64 9.75
CA HIS A 48 -1.44 7.12 9.28
C HIS A 48 -1.48 6.96 7.75
N HIS A 49 -0.87 7.89 7.02
CA HIS A 49 -0.73 7.77 5.57
C HIS A 49 0.12 6.54 5.17
N ALA A 50 1.30 6.36 5.78
CA ALA A 50 2.18 5.22 5.52
C ALA A 50 1.52 3.87 5.87
N GLN A 51 0.72 3.82 6.95
CA GLN A 51 -0.04 2.64 7.33
C GLN A 51 -1.07 2.26 6.26
N THR A 52 -1.81 3.25 5.73
CA THR A 52 -2.79 3.05 4.65
C THR A 52 -2.15 2.55 3.37
N MET A 53 -1.01 3.16 3.01
CA MET A 53 -0.19 2.76 1.86
C MET A 53 0.24 1.30 1.98
N THR A 54 0.79 0.92 3.14
CA THR A 54 1.25 -0.45 3.40
C THR A 54 0.10 -1.46 3.34
N PHE A 55 -1.04 -1.13 3.96
CA PHE A 55 -2.25 -1.96 3.89
C PHE A 55 -2.74 -2.14 2.45
N SER A 56 -2.76 -1.06 1.67
CA SER A 56 -3.18 -1.08 0.27
C SER A 56 -2.25 -1.95 -0.58
N VAL A 57 -0.93 -1.80 -0.42
CA VAL A 57 0.08 -2.67 -1.05
C VAL A 57 -0.18 -4.13 -0.69
N PHE A 58 -0.39 -4.44 0.59
CA PHE A 58 -0.61 -5.80 1.05
C PHE A 58 -1.85 -6.46 0.42
N ILE A 59 -2.96 -5.74 0.29
CA ILE A 59 -4.17 -6.27 -0.36
C ILE A 59 -3.93 -6.48 -1.85
N VAL A 60 -3.38 -5.48 -2.54
CA VAL A 60 -3.13 -5.60 -3.99
C VAL A 60 -2.11 -6.71 -4.28
N TYR A 61 -1.10 -6.89 -3.43
CA TYR A 61 -0.14 -7.99 -3.52
C TYR A 61 -0.82 -9.36 -3.38
N GLN A 62 -1.77 -9.50 -2.46
CA GLN A 62 -2.57 -10.72 -2.35
C GLN A 62 -3.44 -10.95 -3.58
N LEU A 63 -4.02 -9.91 -4.18
CA LEU A 63 -4.78 -10.03 -5.42
C LEU A 63 -3.91 -10.56 -6.57
N PHE A 64 -2.69 -10.05 -6.73
CA PHE A 64 -1.72 -10.58 -7.69
C PHE A 64 -1.34 -12.04 -7.39
N ASN A 65 -1.16 -12.41 -6.12
CA ASN A 65 -0.90 -13.80 -5.74
C ASN A 65 -2.08 -14.73 -6.04
N VAL A 66 -3.32 -14.30 -5.82
CA VAL A 66 -4.51 -15.10 -6.15
C VAL A 66 -4.59 -15.34 -7.66
N MET A 67 -4.25 -14.34 -8.49
CA MET A 67 -4.15 -14.52 -9.94
C MET A 67 -3.07 -15.55 -10.31
N ASN A 68 -1.90 -15.48 -9.67
CA ASN A 68 -0.81 -16.42 -9.89
C ASN A 68 -1.16 -17.87 -9.51
N CYS A 69 -1.78 -18.08 -8.35
CA CYS A 69 -2.18 -19.41 -7.84
C CYS A 69 -3.21 -20.10 -8.75
N ARG A 70 -4.04 -19.34 -9.47
CA ARG A 70 -4.92 -19.93 -10.47
C ARG A 70 -4.18 -20.37 -11.72
N SER A 71 -3.19 -19.59 -12.15
CA SER A 71 -2.40 -19.87 -13.36
C SER A 71 -1.42 -21.05 -13.19
N ASN A 72 -1.75 -22.01 -12.33
CA ASN A 72 -0.90 -23.11 -11.92
C ASN A 72 -0.61 -24.11 -13.07
N GLU A 73 -1.44 -24.18 -14.10
CA GLU A 73 -1.24 -25.10 -15.23
C GLU A 73 -0.74 -24.40 -16.52
N GLU A 74 -0.96 -23.09 -16.68
CA GLU A 74 -0.56 -22.35 -17.88
C GLU A 74 -0.34 -20.86 -17.60
N SER A 75 0.56 -20.21 -18.36
CA SER A 75 0.93 -18.80 -18.17
C SER A 75 -0.26 -17.87 -18.40
N VAL A 76 -0.34 -16.80 -17.59
CA VAL A 76 -1.40 -15.78 -17.71
C VAL A 76 -1.39 -15.10 -19.08
N PHE A 77 -0.24 -15.08 -19.77
CA PHE A 77 -0.11 -14.59 -21.13
C PHE A 77 -0.69 -15.54 -22.20
N GLU A 78 -0.76 -16.85 -21.94
CA GLU A 78 -1.38 -17.83 -22.85
C GLU A 78 -2.88 -17.97 -22.64
N LEU A 79 -3.35 -17.91 -21.38
CA LEU A 79 -4.79 -17.97 -21.10
C LEU A 79 -5.53 -16.66 -21.39
N GLY A 80 -4.81 -15.55 -21.46
CA GLY A 80 -5.38 -14.21 -21.50
C GLY A 80 -5.85 -13.75 -20.12
N LEU A 81 -5.37 -12.58 -19.70
CA LEU A 81 -5.67 -11.91 -18.41
C LEU A 81 -7.18 -11.81 -18.07
N PHE A 82 -8.07 -11.98 -19.05
CA PHE A 82 -9.52 -11.80 -18.89
C PHE A 82 -10.39 -13.02 -19.24
N SER A 83 -9.81 -14.21 -19.47
CA SER A 83 -10.55 -15.35 -20.01
C SER A 83 -11.67 -15.89 -19.09
N ASN A 84 -11.64 -15.61 -17.79
CA ASN A 84 -12.68 -16.07 -16.87
C ASN A 84 -13.24 -14.94 -16.00
N ARG A 85 -14.53 -14.72 -16.24
CA ARG A 85 -15.35 -13.67 -15.65
C ARG A 85 -15.41 -13.77 -14.13
N ALA A 86 -15.37 -14.96 -13.53
CA ALA A 86 -15.48 -15.12 -12.07
C ALA A 86 -14.31 -14.48 -11.30
N ILE A 87 -13.08 -14.58 -11.81
CA ILE A 87 -11.91 -13.94 -11.19
C ILE A 87 -11.85 -12.45 -11.50
N ASN A 88 -12.24 -12.05 -12.71
CA ASN A 88 -12.38 -10.63 -13.01
C ASN A 88 -13.41 -9.98 -12.08
N TYR A 89 -14.52 -10.66 -11.77
CA TYR A 89 -15.48 -10.18 -10.77
C TYR A 89 -14.88 -10.15 -9.37
N ALA A 90 -14.16 -11.19 -8.93
CA ALA A 90 -13.51 -11.18 -7.62
C ALA A 90 -12.48 -10.05 -7.50
N LEU A 91 -11.67 -9.82 -8.52
CA LEU A 91 -10.67 -8.76 -8.56
C LEU A 91 -11.31 -7.37 -8.64
N LEU A 92 -12.36 -7.20 -9.44
CA LEU A 92 -13.13 -5.94 -9.52
C LEU A 92 -13.85 -5.65 -8.20
N ILE A 93 -14.44 -6.66 -7.56
CA ILE A 93 -15.13 -6.51 -6.27
C ILE A 93 -14.11 -6.20 -5.17
N SER A 94 -12.98 -6.90 -5.10
CA SER A 94 -11.95 -6.64 -4.09
C SER A 94 -11.25 -5.29 -4.30
N THR A 95 -10.91 -4.93 -5.53
CA THR A 95 -10.33 -3.61 -5.85
C THR A 95 -11.35 -2.51 -5.63
N GLY A 96 -12.62 -2.74 -5.98
CA GLY A 96 -13.72 -1.81 -5.74
C GLY A 96 -13.99 -1.60 -4.26
N LEU A 97 -13.96 -2.67 -3.45
CA LEU A 97 -14.06 -2.60 -1.98
C LEU A 97 -12.86 -1.87 -1.39
N LEU A 98 -11.64 -2.17 -1.84
CA LEU A 98 -10.43 -1.46 -1.41
C LEU A 98 -10.55 0.05 -1.70
N LEU A 99 -10.90 0.42 -2.93
CA LEU A 99 -11.13 1.81 -3.31
C LEU A 99 -12.25 2.43 -2.49
N PHE A 100 -13.35 1.71 -2.25
CA PHE A 100 -14.46 2.16 -1.42
C PHE A 100 -14.01 2.44 0.01
N PHE A 101 -13.27 1.53 0.66
CA PHE A 101 -12.77 1.73 2.02
C PHE A 101 -11.72 2.84 2.13
N VAL A 102 -10.82 2.98 1.15
CA VAL A 102 -9.79 4.04 1.15
C VAL A 102 -10.38 5.41 0.82
N GLN A 103 -11.34 5.49 -0.11
CA GLN A 103 -11.99 6.76 -0.49
C GLN A 103 -13.05 7.20 0.54
N LEU A 104 -13.73 6.25 1.19
CA LEU A 104 -14.68 6.53 2.26
C LEU A 104 -14.04 6.63 3.65
N SER A 105 -12.71 6.58 3.76
CA SER A 105 -12.02 6.88 5.02
C SER A 105 -12.41 8.27 5.56
N GLN A 106 -12.71 9.22 4.68
CA GLN A 106 -13.21 10.57 5.01
C GLN A 106 -14.71 10.64 5.33
N VAL A 107 -15.48 9.57 5.12
CA VAL A 107 -16.92 9.55 5.38
C VAL A 107 -17.16 9.01 6.79
N SER A 108 -17.42 9.92 7.71
CA SER A 108 -17.88 9.60 9.06
C SER A 108 -19.27 8.94 9.02
N ILE A 109 -19.43 7.78 9.66
CA ILE A 109 -20.73 7.12 9.81
C ILE A 109 -21.43 7.75 11.03
N PRO A 110 -22.54 8.49 10.84
CA PRO A 110 -23.20 9.24 11.92
C PRO A 110 -23.94 8.36 12.94
N VAL A 111 -23.97 7.04 12.76
CA VAL A 111 -24.72 6.10 13.62
C VAL A 111 -23.95 5.70 14.88
N ILE A 112 -22.61 5.81 14.87
CA ILE A 112 -21.74 5.27 15.94
C ILE A 112 -20.86 6.34 16.60
N GLY A 113 -20.79 7.56 16.05
CA GLY A 113 -19.94 8.64 16.58
C GLY A 113 -18.44 8.36 16.46
N ILE A 114 -18.05 7.40 15.60
CA ILE A 114 -16.66 6.99 15.39
C ILE A 114 -16.31 7.28 13.93
N GLU A 115 -15.27 8.07 13.71
CA GLU A 115 -14.64 8.26 12.40
C GLU A 115 -14.17 6.89 11.89
N ILE A 116 -14.55 6.48 10.66
CA ILE A 116 -14.02 5.22 10.08
C ILE A 116 -12.49 5.28 9.98
N GLY A 117 -11.95 6.48 9.69
CA GLY A 117 -10.51 6.76 9.73
C GLY A 117 -9.87 6.55 11.11
N SER A 118 -10.61 6.68 12.22
CA SER A 118 -10.09 6.42 13.57
C SER A 118 -10.03 4.91 13.89
N LEU A 119 -10.95 4.11 13.35
CA LEU A 119 -10.98 2.66 13.56
C LEU A 119 -9.92 1.91 12.73
N LEU A 120 -9.55 2.44 11.56
CA LEU A 120 -8.56 1.83 10.67
C LEU A 120 -7.28 2.66 10.49
N SER A 121 -7.21 3.86 11.09
CA SER A 121 -6.05 4.77 10.95
C SER A 121 -5.69 5.05 9.48
N THR A 122 -6.70 5.19 8.63
CA THR A 122 -6.52 5.31 7.18
C THR A 122 -6.71 6.73 6.66
N ASN A 123 -5.77 7.20 5.85
CA ASN A 123 -5.81 8.49 5.14
C ASN A 123 -6.11 8.29 3.64
N THR A 124 -6.71 9.28 2.99
CA THR A 124 -6.92 9.22 1.54
C THR A 124 -5.61 9.19 0.78
N LEU A 125 -5.46 8.19 -0.10
CA LEU A 125 -4.32 8.08 -1.01
C LEU A 125 -4.54 8.94 -2.25
N THR A 126 -3.47 9.60 -2.70
CA THR A 126 -3.43 10.32 -3.95
C THR A 126 -3.30 9.36 -5.15
N GLN A 127 -3.51 9.85 -6.37
CA GLN A 127 -3.35 9.03 -7.58
C GLN A 127 -1.91 8.51 -7.75
N ASN A 128 -0.91 9.28 -7.31
CA ASN A 128 0.49 8.87 -7.37
C ASN A 128 0.77 7.69 -6.42
N ASP A 129 0.19 7.73 -5.22
CA ASP A 129 0.29 6.65 -4.24
C ASP A 129 -0.27 5.34 -4.79
N TRP A 130 -1.41 5.41 -5.50
CA TRP A 130 -1.98 4.26 -6.19
C TRP A 130 -1.05 3.68 -7.26
N ALA A 131 -0.34 4.53 -8.02
CA ALA A 131 0.63 4.07 -9.00
C ALA A 131 1.79 3.31 -8.32
N VAL A 132 2.30 3.83 -7.19
CA VAL A 132 3.33 3.16 -6.38
C VAL A 132 2.82 1.82 -5.83
N VAL A 133 1.60 1.79 -5.29
CA VAL A 133 0.94 0.58 -4.78
C VAL A 133 0.89 -0.51 -5.85
N VAL A 134 0.39 -0.17 -7.05
CA VAL A 134 0.28 -1.10 -8.17
C VAL A 134 1.65 -1.56 -8.65
N LEU A 135 2.61 -0.63 -8.77
CA LEU A 135 3.97 -0.95 -9.21
C LEU A 135 4.63 -1.97 -8.27
N ILE A 136 4.63 -1.70 -6.96
CA ILE A 136 5.22 -2.59 -5.97
C ILE A 136 4.49 -3.94 -5.96
N ALA A 137 3.17 -3.93 -5.95
CA ALA A 137 2.38 -5.15 -5.86
C ALA A 137 2.50 -6.03 -7.14
N SER A 138 2.71 -5.43 -8.31
CA SER A 138 2.90 -6.15 -9.57
C SER A 138 4.20 -6.95 -9.64
N SER A 139 5.18 -6.67 -8.77
CA SER A 139 6.46 -7.37 -8.74
C SER A 139 6.30 -8.89 -8.53
N VAL A 140 5.36 -9.31 -7.67
CA VAL A 140 5.12 -10.74 -7.41
C VAL A 140 4.50 -11.46 -8.60
N PHE A 141 3.68 -10.75 -9.37
CA PHE A 141 3.12 -11.26 -10.62
C PHE A 141 4.23 -11.53 -11.63
N ILE A 142 5.14 -10.57 -11.82
CA ILE A 142 6.27 -10.70 -12.75
C ILE A 142 7.20 -11.86 -12.33
N ILE A 143 7.54 -11.96 -11.04
CA ILE A 143 8.43 -13.01 -10.53
C ILE A 143 7.84 -14.40 -10.78
N GLU A 144 6.54 -14.57 -10.56
CA GLU A 144 5.91 -15.89 -10.69
C GLU A 144 5.68 -16.29 -12.16
N GLU A 145 5.34 -15.35 -13.03
CA GLU A 145 5.30 -15.61 -14.47
C GLU A 145 6.69 -15.94 -15.01
N PHE A 146 7.75 -15.29 -14.52
CA PHE A 146 9.13 -15.62 -14.86
C PHE A 146 9.52 -17.03 -14.41
N ARG A 147 9.12 -17.44 -13.19
CA ARG A 147 9.30 -18.82 -12.69
C ARG A 147 8.62 -19.83 -13.63
N LYS A 148 7.36 -19.61 -13.99
CA LYS A 148 6.62 -20.48 -14.91
C LYS A 148 7.28 -20.53 -16.29
N PHE A 149 7.74 -19.40 -16.80
CA PHE A 149 8.45 -19.32 -18.07
C PHE A 149 9.73 -20.16 -18.07
N ILE A 150 10.53 -20.13 -16.99
CA ILE A 150 11.73 -20.97 -16.85
C ILE A 150 11.37 -22.47 -16.81
N VAL A 151 10.34 -22.85 -16.05
CA VAL A 151 9.89 -24.24 -15.98
C VAL A 151 9.39 -24.74 -17.34
N LYS A 152 8.64 -23.90 -18.07
CA LYS A 152 8.10 -24.24 -19.40
C LYS A 152 9.17 -24.25 -20.50
N SER A 153 10.16 -23.36 -20.43
CA SER A 153 11.23 -23.24 -21.44
C SER A 153 12.27 -24.37 -21.39
N GLY A 154 12.12 -25.35 -20.49
CA GLY A 154 12.85 -26.61 -20.57
C GLY A 154 14.36 -26.49 -20.33
N PHE A 155 14.85 -25.39 -19.74
CA PHE A 155 16.28 -25.23 -19.43
C PHE A 155 16.82 -26.31 -18.47
N PHE A 156 15.93 -27.01 -17.75
CA PHE A 156 16.23 -28.19 -16.92
C PHE A 156 15.52 -29.48 -17.37
N ALA A 157 15.18 -29.62 -18.65
CA ALA A 157 14.88 -30.93 -19.24
C ALA A 157 16.19 -31.73 -19.47
N ILE A 158 17.09 -31.78 -18.47
CA ILE A 158 18.13 -32.80 -18.43
C ILE A 158 17.45 -34.08 -17.94
N ARG A 159 16.98 -34.83 -18.94
CA ARG A 159 17.09 -36.30 -19.03
C ARG A 159 16.92 -37.02 -17.69
N GLN A 160 15.68 -37.24 -17.26
CA GLN A 160 15.42 -38.34 -16.34
C GLN A 160 15.44 -39.66 -17.14
N PRO A 161 16.26 -40.66 -16.74
CA PRO A 161 16.34 -41.97 -17.38
C PRO A 161 15.08 -42.82 -17.22
#